data_AF-A0AAY5LAV3-F1
#
_entry.id   AF-A0AAY5LAV3-F1
#
_cell.length_a   1.000
_cell.length_b   1.000
_cell.length_c   1.000
_cell.angle_alpha   90.00
_cell.angle_beta   90.00
_cell.angle_gamma   90.00
#
_symmetry.space_group_name_H-M   'P 1'
#
loop_
_entity.id
_entity.type
_entity.pdbx_description
1 polymer ?
#
loop_
_entity_poly.entity_id
_entity_poly.type
_entity_poly.pdbx_seq_one_letter_code
_entity_poly.pdbx_strand_id
1 'polypeptide(L)'
;MTPQRGSRDSQKVSEKVGGAEGTKLDDDFLEMEKKVDTTGRAVMDIMTKTTEYLQPNPASRAKLTLIGTMSKIRGQEKGSGYPQAETVLGEAMQRFGRELGEESCFGLALIDAGEAMGELGEVKDALDMEVKQNFIDPLQNLHEKDIKEIQHHLKKMEGRRLDFDYKKKRHGKGVLEEEIRQALEKFDESKEVAEQSMFNLLESDIEQVSQLAALVQAQVEYHRQAVEILQQLSSKVDQRIREAQDKPRKEYVPKPRMVLDLLPPSDSHNGGLNTPKSPGPARSPVPARTPGRAPAPMDQPCCRALYDFEPENEGELGFKEGDTITLTNQIDDNWYEGMINGQSGFFPINYVEILVPLPH
;
A
#
# COMPACT_ATOMS: atom_id res chain seq x y z
N MET A 1 -25.03 29.80 -21.32
CA MET A 1 -25.15 31.24 -21.02
C MET A 1 -24.81 31.43 -19.53
N THR A 2 -23.73 32.16 -19.26
CA THR A 2 -23.23 32.65 -17.95
C THR A 2 -24.21 33.63 -17.27
N PRO A 3 -24.05 34.07 -15.99
CA PRO A 3 -22.81 34.23 -15.18
C PRO A 3 -22.90 33.66 -13.73
N GLN A 4 -21.82 33.23 -13.04
CA GLN A 4 -20.67 33.95 -12.45
C GLN A 4 -21.03 34.96 -11.33
N ARG A 5 -20.85 34.58 -10.05
CA ARG A 5 -20.17 35.34 -8.97
C ARG A 5 -20.38 34.68 -7.60
N GLY A 6 -19.29 34.57 -6.84
CA GLY A 6 -19.28 34.12 -5.45
C GLY A 6 -17.86 33.75 -5.01
N SER A 7 -16.93 34.70 -5.18
CA SER A 7 -15.57 34.59 -4.65
C SER A 7 -15.67 34.37 -3.13
N ARG A 8 -15.03 33.30 -2.64
CA ARG A 8 -14.88 33.02 -1.23
C ARG A 8 -14.09 34.18 -0.61
N ASP A 9 -14.75 34.97 0.21
CA ASP A 9 -14.12 35.88 1.16
C ASP A 9 -13.15 35.09 2.04
N SER A 10 -11.87 35.09 1.65
CA SER A 10 -10.77 34.83 2.57
C SER A 10 -10.73 36.01 3.54
N GLN A 11 -11.42 35.79 4.65
CA GLN A 11 -11.55 36.60 5.84
C GLN A 11 -10.19 37.20 6.26
N LYS A 12 -9.88 38.40 5.74
CA LYS A 12 -8.84 39.26 6.29
C LYS A 12 -9.30 39.67 7.69
N VAL A 13 -8.69 39.10 8.71
CA VAL A 13 -8.83 39.57 10.10
C VAL A 13 -8.19 40.96 10.16
N SER A 14 -8.98 41.98 9.83
CA SER A 14 -8.63 43.37 10.09
C SER A 14 -8.93 43.63 11.56
N GLU A 15 -7.91 43.50 12.41
CA GLU A 15 -7.99 43.96 13.79
C GLU A 15 -7.97 45.50 13.82
N LYS A 16 -9.16 46.11 13.69
CA LYS A 16 -9.41 47.45 14.20
C LYS A 16 -9.53 47.37 15.73
N VAL A 17 -8.40 47.29 16.44
CA VAL A 17 -8.38 47.51 17.89
C VAL A 17 -8.33 49.01 18.18
N GLY A 18 -9.51 49.64 18.11
CA GLY A 18 -9.77 50.94 18.72
C GLY A 18 -9.18 52.16 18.01
N GLY A 19 -9.53 52.36 16.74
CA GLY A 19 -9.69 53.70 16.14
C GLY A 19 -8.49 54.35 15.44
N ALA A 20 -7.31 53.73 15.40
CA ALA A 20 -6.17 54.20 14.59
C ALA A 20 -5.79 53.13 13.56
N GLU A 21 -5.41 53.53 12.34
CA GLU A 21 -4.85 52.61 11.34
C GLU A 21 -3.53 52.04 11.88
N GLY A 22 -3.41 50.70 11.93
CA GLY A 22 -2.16 50.04 12.29
C GLY A 22 -1.06 50.35 11.30
N THR A 23 0.20 50.14 11.70
CA THR A 23 1.35 50.34 10.80
C THR A 23 1.17 49.49 9.54
N LYS A 24 1.08 50.17 8.38
CA LYS A 24 0.88 49.54 7.07
C LYS A 24 2.21 49.01 6.56
N LEU A 25 2.21 47.75 6.13
CA LEU A 25 3.30 47.19 5.33
C LEU A 25 3.11 47.64 3.88
N ASP A 26 4.21 47.74 3.14
CA ASP A 26 4.22 48.04 1.72
C ASP A 26 3.65 46.88 0.89
N ASP A 27 3.17 47.19 -0.31
CA ASP A 27 2.51 46.22 -1.19
C ASP A 27 3.50 45.14 -1.66
N ASP A 28 4.77 45.49 -1.88
CA ASP A 28 5.82 44.56 -2.31
C ASP A 28 6.11 43.50 -1.23
N PHE A 29 6.21 43.91 0.03
CA PHE A 29 6.33 43.01 1.17
C PHE A 29 5.15 42.03 1.27
N LEU A 30 3.92 42.53 1.14
CA LEU A 30 2.72 41.69 1.19
C LEU A 30 2.63 40.72 0.02
N GLU A 31 3.14 41.11 -1.16
CA GLU A 31 3.24 40.21 -2.31
C GLU A 31 4.27 39.10 -2.06
N MET A 32 5.44 39.43 -1.52
CA MET A 32 6.47 38.45 -1.17
C MET A 32 5.96 37.47 -0.11
N GLU A 33 5.32 37.94 0.96
CA GLU A 33 4.73 37.11 2.00
C GLU A 33 3.72 36.11 1.40
N LYS A 34 2.84 36.59 0.52
CA LYS A 34 1.86 35.74 -0.17
C LYS A 34 2.52 34.69 -1.06
N LYS A 35 3.58 35.05 -1.78
CA LYS A 35 4.34 34.12 -2.63
C LYS A 35 5.00 33.04 -1.78
N VAL A 36 5.68 33.41 -0.69
CA VAL A 36 6.31 32.44 0.22
C VAL A 36 5.29 31.49 0.87
N ASP A 37 4.15 31.99 1.34
CA ASP A 37 3.07 31.14 1.86
C ASP A 37 2.58 30.13 0.81
N THR A 38 2.37 30.62 -0.43
CA THR A 38 1.91 29.77 -1.53
C THR A 38 2.96 28.71 -1.87
N THR A 39 4.24 29.08 -1.91
CA THR A 39 5.36 28.15 -2.11
C THR A 39 5.39 27.09 -1.01
N GLY A 40 5.26 27.48 0.27
CA GLY A 40 5.24 26.54 1.38
C GLY A 40 4.10 25.52 1.31
N ARG A 41 2.89 25.98 0.98
CA ARG A 41 1.73 25.08 0.78
C ARG A 41 1.92 24.17 -0.43
N ALA A 42 2.44 24.70 -1.54
CA ALA A 42 2.70 23.91 -2.74
C ALA A 42 3.74 22.82 -2.49
N VAL A 43 4.86 23.15 -1.83
CA VAL A 43 5.93 22.20 -1.49
C VAL A 43 5.39 21.05 -0.63
N MET A 44 4.63 21.35 0.42
CA MET A 44 4.07 20.32 1.32
C MET A 44 3.07 19.40 0.60
N ASP A 45 2.17 19.98 -0.19
CA ASP A 45 1.13 19.23 -0.91
C ASP A 45 1.75 18.35 -2.00
N ILE A 46 2.63 18.90 -2.84
CA ILE A 46 3.31 18.16 -3.90
C ILE A 46 4.16 17.02 -3.32
N MET A 47 4.91 17.27 -2.25
CA MET A 47 5.71 16.22 -1.58
C MET A 47 4.84 15.09 -1.07
N THR A 48 3.71 15.42 -0.43
CA THR A 48 2.75 14.43 0.08
C THR A 48 2.15 13.63 -1.07
N LYS A 49 1.64 14.29 -2.11
CA LYS A 49 1.05 13.64 -3.29
C LYS A 49 2.05 12.78 -4.06
N THR A 50 3.31 13.18 -4.11
CA THR A 50 4.37 12.38 -4.72
C THR A 50 4.65 11.11 -3.92
N THR A 51 4.64 11.21 -2.58
CA THR A 51 4.81 10.03 -1.71
C THR A 51 3.62 9.08 -1.83
N GLU A 52 2.40 9.60 -1.94
CA GLU A 52 1.17 8.82 -2.20
C GLU A 52 1.20 8.14 -3.58
N TYR A 53 1.72 8.84 -4.59
CA TYR A 53 1.90 8.34 -5.95
C TYR A 53 2.89 7.18 -6.00
N LEU A 54 4.06 7.33 -5.37
CA LEU A 54 5.08 6.27 -5.34
C LEU A 54 4.59 5.04 -4.59
N GLN A 55 3.92 5.25 -3.45
CA GLN A 55 3.43 4.19 -2.58
C GLN A 55 1.97 4.43 -2.17
N PRO A 56 1.00 3.94 -2.98
CA PRO A 56 -0.41 4.00 -2.65
C PRO A 56 -0.75 3.23 -1.36
N ASN A 57 -0.04 2.13 -1.09
CA ASN A 57 -0.19 1.36 0.14
C ASN A 57 0.34 2.15 1.35
N PRO A 58 -0.49 2.45 2.38
CA PRO A 58 -0.07 3.19 3.57
C PRO A 58 1.11 2.56 4.34
N ALA A 59 1.18 1.23 4.40
CA ALA A 59 2.22 0.53 5.14
C ALA A 59 3.60 0.69 4.48
N SER A 60 3.65 0.56 3.15
CA SER A 60 4.87 0.78 2.36
C SER A 60 5.25 2.27 2.34
N ARG A 61 4.25 3.15 2.27
CA ARG A 61 4.45 4.61 2.33
C ARG A 61 5.14 5.06 3.62
N ALA A 62 4.70 4.54 4.77
CA ALA A 62 5.32 4.84 6.05
C ALA A 62 6.81 4.43 6.10
N LYS A 63 7.16 3.32 5.44
CA LYS A 63 8.54 2.87 5.33
C LYS A 63 9.37 3.74 4.37
N LEU A 64 8.81 4.16 3.24
CA LEU A 64 9.45 5.08 2.29
C LEU A 64 9.89 6.38 2.98
N THR A 65 9.06 6.97 3.83
CA THR A 65 9.41 8.17 4.60
C THR A 65 10.61 7.94 5.54
N LEU A 66 10.81 6.70 6.02
CA LEU A 66 11.90 6.32 6.92
C LEU A 66 13.21 5.95 6.18
N ILE A 67 13.17 5.86 4.84
CA ILE A 67 14.37 5.63 4.02
C ILE A 67 15.25 6.88 4.09
N GLY A 68 16.37 6.77 4.79
CA GLY A 68 17.30 7.86 5.08
C GLY A 68 17.72 7.93 6.55
N THR A 69 16.80 7.65 7.48
CA THR A 69 17.14 7.57 8.93
C THR A 69 17.86 6.27 9.27
N MET A 70 17.55 5.18 8.56
CA MET A 70 18.11 3.84 8.84
C MET A 70 19.28 3.42 7.94
N SER A 71 19.44 4.02 6.75
CA SER A 71 20.47 3.63 5.77
C SER A 71 21.90 3.99 6.18
N LYS A 72 22.09 4.89 7.16
CA LYS A 72 23.42 5.23 7.71
C LYS A 72 23.92 4.26 8.79
N ILE A 73 23.04 3.42 9.36
CA ILE A 73 23.37 2.58 10.53
C ILE A 73 23.70 1.13 10.12
N ARG A 74 23.24 0.68 8.96
CA ARG A 74 23.43 -0.69 8.50
C ARG A 74 23.94 -0.66 7.07
N GLY A 75 25.24 -0.85 6.87
CA GLY A 75 25.92 -0.86 5.56
C GLY A 75 25.52 -2.06 4.67
N GLN A 76 24.23 -2.23 4.40
CA GLN A 76 23.69 -3.17 3.44
C GLN A 76 22.68 -2.45 2.54
N GLU A 77 23.13 -2.16 1.31
CA GLU A 77 22.31 -1.73 0.17
C GLU A 77 21.38 -2.86 -0.27
N LYS A 78 20.30 -3.13 0.47
CA LYS A 78 19.26 -4.05 -0.01
C LYS A 78 17.89 -3.41 0.09
N GLY A 79 17.53 -2.70 -0.98
CA GLY A 79 16.16 -2.34 -1.34
C GLY A 79 15.50 -1.31 -0.44
N SER A 80 14.26 -0.97 -0.82
CA SER A 80 13.40 -0.01 -0.14
C SER A 80 12.92 -0.49 1.25
N GLY A 81 13.19 -1.75 1.62
CA GLY A 81 12.79 -2.33 2.90
C GLY A 81 11.31 -2.73 2.97
N TYR A 82 10.62 -2.71 1.84
CA TYR A 82 9.28 -3.22 1.64
C TYR A 82 9.16 -3.91 0.28
N PRO A 83 8.27 -4.91 0.14
CA PRO A 83 8.06 -5.58 -1.13
C PRO A 83 7.29 -4.66 -2.09
N GLN A 84 7.74 -4.61 -3.35
CA GLN A 84 6.96 -4.02 -4.44
C GLN A 84 5.91 -5.02 -4.93
N ALA A 85 4.79 -4.51 -5.44
CA ALA A 85 3.67 -5.35 -5.87
C ALA A 85 4.07 -6.26 -7.05
N GLU A 86 4.89 -5.73 -7.96
CA GLU A 86 5.48 -6.42 -9.11
C GLU A 86 6.33 -7.62 -8.66
N THR A 87 7.17 -7.44 -7.64
CA THR A 87 7.98 -8.52 -7.07
C THR A 87 7.09 -9.63 -6.49
N VAL A 88 6.07 -9.28 -5.72
CA VAL A 88 5.14 -10.26 -5.12
C VAL A 88 4.40 -11.05 -6.20
N LEU A 89 3.95 -10.38 -7.26
CA LEU A 89 3.34 -11.04 -8.42
C LEU A 89 4.33 -11.99 -9.11
N GLY A 90 5.57 -11.54 -9.31
CA GLY A 90 6.63 -12.34 -9.92
C GLY A 90 6.95 -13.61 -9.13
N GLU A 91 7.05 -13.51 -7.81
CA GLU A 91 7.27 -14.66 -6.92
C GLU A 91 6.16 -15.70 -7.04
N ALA A 92 4.90 -15.26 -7.09
CA ALA A 92 3.75 -16.14 -7.27
C ALA A 92 3.78 -16.86 -8.63
N MET A 93 4.04 -16.14 -9.71
CA MET A 93 4.17 -16.70 -11.06
C MET A 93 5.29 -17.75 -11.12
N GLN A 94 6.46 -17.44 -10.56
CA GLN A 94 7.58 -18.39 -10.53
C GLN A 94 7.28 -19.62 -9.68
N ARG A 95 6.62 -19.46 -8.53
CA ARG A 95 6.24 -20.59 -7.67
C ARG A 95 5.37 -21.59 -8.42
N PHE A 96 4.26 -21.12 -8.96
CA PHE A 96 3.32 -21.99 -9.68
C PHE A 96 3.88 -22.48 -11.03
N GLY A 97 4.72 -21.68 -11.69
CA GLY A 97 5.44 -22.09 -12.89
C GLY A 97 6.33 -23.32 -12.65
N ARG A 98 7.02 -23.36 -11.51
CA ARG A 98 7.81 -24.53 -11.08
C ARG A 98 6.94 -25.73 -10.71
N GLU A 99 5.82 -25.51 -10.02
CA GLU A 99 4.88 -26.58 -9.64
C GLU A 99 4.22 -27.27 -10.86
N LEU A 100 3.96 -26.52 -11.94
CA LEU A 100 3.44 -27.07 -13.20
C LEU A 100 4.44 -27.96 -13.94
N GLY A 101 5.73 -27.87 -13.61
CA GLY A 101 6.81 -28.65 -14.19
C GLY A 101 7.29 -28.15 -15.56
N GLU A 102 8.51 -28.55 -15.91
CA GLU A 102 9.24 -28.09 -17.11
C GLU A 102 8.62 -28.56 -18.43
N GLU A 103 7.72 -29.56 -18.38
CA GLU A 103 6.98 -30.06 -19.54
C GLU A 103 5.81 -29.14 -19.93
N SER A 104 5.36 -28.27 -19.01
CA SER A 104 4.25 -27.36 -19.25
C SER A 104 4.74 -26.09 -19.95
N CYS A 105 4.25 -25.84 -21.17
CA CYS A 105 4.51 -24.57 -21.87
C CYS A 105 4.03 -23.36 -21.05
N PHE A 106 2.91 -23.51 -20.34
CA PHE A 106 2.39 -22.47 -19.46
C PHE A 106 3.29 -22.29 -18.21
N GLY A 107 3.81 -23.39 -17.64
CA GLY A 107 4.73 -23.34 -16.51
C GLY A 107 6.01 -22.56 -16.84
N LEU A 108 6.62 -22.85 -17.99
CA LEU A 108 7.80 -22.12 -18.46
C LEU A 108 7.50 -20.65 -18.79
N ALA A 109 6.34 -20.35 -19.36
CA ALA A 109 5.93 -18.96 -19.62
C ALA A 109 5.70 -18.17 -18.32
N LEU A 110 5.14 -18.81 -17.28
CA LEU A 110 5.00 -18.20 -15.96
C LEU A 110 6.35 -17.91 -15.30
N ILE A 111 7.35 -18.78 -15.48
CA ILE A 111 8.70 -18.54 -14.96
C ILE A 111 9.31 -17.30 -15.62
N ASP A 112 9.28 -17.20 -16.95
CA ASP A 112 9.78 -16.02 -17.67
C ASP A 112 9.04 -14.73 -17.29
N ALA A 113 7.71 -14.79 -17.20
CA ALA A 113 6.91 -13.65 -16.79
C ALA A 113 7.25 -13.23 -15.36
N GLY A 114 7.43 -14.21 -14.46
CA GLY A 114 7.79 -13.94 -13.08
C GLY A 114 9.19 -13.36 -12.90
N GLU A 115 10.16 -13.76 -13.73
CA GLU A 115 11.49 -13.13 -13.80
C GLU A 115 11.37 -11.66 -14.21
N ALA A 116 10.67 -11.36 -15.30
CA ALA A 116 10.46 -10.00 -15.78
C ALA A 116 9.69 -9.13 -14.77
N MET A 117 8.69 -9.68 -14.07
CA MET A 117 7.99 -8.96 -12.99
C MET A 117 8.93 -8.66 -11.81
N GLY A 118 9.88 -9.55 -11.50
CA GLY A 118 10.93 -9.30 -10.51
C GLY A 118 11.82 -8.12 -10.89
N GLU A 119 12.29 -8.09 -12.15
CA GLU A 119 13.09 -6.98 -12.69
C GLU A 119 12.30 -5.65 -12.67
N LEU A 120 11.01 -5.66 -13.02
CA LEU A 120 10.16 -4.48 -12.89
C LEU A 120 10.05 -3.98 -11.45
N GLY A 121 10.03 -4.90 -10.48
CA GLY A 121 10.08 -4.57 -9.06
C GLY A 121 11.37 -3.86 -8.65
N GLU A 122 12.52 -4.30 -9.16
CA GLU A 122 13.81 -3.62 -8.92
C GLU A 122 13.85 -2.21 -9.53
N VAL A 123 13.32 -2.06 -10.75
CA VAL A 123 13.19 -0.76 -11.43
C VAL A 123 12.24 0.16 -10.66
N LYS A 124 11.17 -0.37 -10.08
CA LYS A 124 10.24 0.37 -9.22
C LYS A 124 10.87 0.78 -7.89
N ASP A 125 11.68 -0.08 -7.28
CA ASP A 125 12.48 0.25 -6.10
C ASP A 125 13.48 1.38 -6.38
N ALA A 126 14.14 1.34 -7.53
CA ALA A 126 15.07 2.38 -7.96
C ALA A 126 14.35 3.74 -8.14
N LEU A 127 13.16 3.75 -8.76
CA LEU A 127 12.34 4.96 -8.87
C LEU A 127 12.02 5.56 -7.50
N ASP A 128 11.58 4.74 -6.55
CA ASP A 128 11.23 5.19 -5.20
C ASP A 128 12.42 5.85 -4.51
N MET A 129 13.62 5.25 -4.61
CA MET A 129 14.83 5.79 -4.03
C MET A 129 15.27 7.09 -4.69
N GLU A 130 15.27 7.13 -6.02
CA GLU A 130 15.70 8.28 -6.82
C GLU A 130 14.82 9.51 -6.53
N VAL A 131 13.49 9.32 -6.56
CA VAL A 131 12.55 10.40 -6.24
C VAL A 131 12.65 10.80 -4.77
N LYS A 132 12.87 9.85 -3.85
CA LYS A 132 13.06 10.17 -2.43
C LYS A 132 14.28 11.08 -2.23
N GLN A 133 15.43 10.71 -2.80
CA GLN A 133 16.70 11.39 -2.58
C GLN A 133 16.81 12.73 -3.32
N ASN A 134 16.32 12.80 -4.56
CA ASN A 134 16.57 13.94 -5.44
C ASN A 134 15.37 14.88 -5.58
N PHE A 135 14.20 14.51 -5.05
CA PHE A 135 13.00 15.35 -5.07
C PHE A 135 12.39 15.56 -3.68
N ILE A 136 12.03 14.50 -2.97
CA ILE A 136 11.32 14.60 -1.68
C ILE A 136 12.24 15.20 -0.60
N ASP A 137 13.45 14.69 -0.43
CA ASP A 137 14.37 15.14 0.62
C ASP A 137 14.80 16.62 0.48
N PRO A 138 15.15 17.11 -0.72
CA PRO A 138 15.41 18.54 -0.95
C PRO A 138 14.20 19.42 -0.62
N LEU A 139 12.99 19.03 -1.06
CA LEU A 139 11.75 19.76 -0.77
C LEU A 139 11.42 19.75 0.73
N GLN A 140 11.67 18.64 1.41
CA GLN A 140 11.54 18.57 2.87
C GLN A 140 12.52 19.51 3.55
N ASN A 141 13.77 19.60 3.07
CA ASN A 141 14.77 20.53 3.61
C ASN A 141 14.34 21.99 3.46
N LEU A 142 13.90 22.35 2.25
CA LEU A 142 13.38 23.68 1.91
C LEU A 142 12.24 24.07 2.86
N HIS A 143 11.30 23.15 3.06
CA HIS A 143 10.17 23.39 3.94
C HIS A 143 10.56 23.48 5.43
N GLU A 144 11.41 22.57 5.92
CA GLU A 144 11.77 22.49 7.33
C GLU A 144 12.80 23.52 7.80
N LYS A 145 13.62 24.05 6.90
CA LYS A 145 14.63 25.06 7.21
C LYS A 145 14.17 26.42 6.73
N ASP A 146 14.22 26.67 5.42
CA ASP A 146 14.09 28.02 4.87
C ASP A 146 12.68 28.59 5.11
N ILE A 147 11.64 27.81 4.81
CA ILE A 147 10.25 28.26 4.96
C ILE A 147 9.88 28.43 6.45
N LYS A 148 10.31 27.52 7.33
CA LYS A 148 10.08 27.66 8.79
C LYS A 148 10.85 28.83 9.39
N GLU A 149 12.06 29.11 8.92
CA GLU A 149 12.86 30.26 9.34
C GLU A 149 12.19 31.57 8.93
N ILE A 150 11.71 31.67 7.69
CA ILE A 150 10.92 32.84 7.23
C ILE A 150 9.65 33.01 8.06
N GLN A 151 8.90 31.93 8.31
CA GLN A 151 7.72 31.97 9.19
C GLN A 151 8.06 32.47 10.59
N HIS A 152 9.23 32.09 11.13
CA HIS A 152 9.72 32.59 12.41
C HIS A 152 10.00 34.10 12.37
N HIS A 153 10.67 34.58 11.32
CA HIS A 153 10.94 36.02 11.14
C HIS A 153 9.66 36.84 10.99
N LEU A 154 8.71 36.37 10.18
CA LEU A 154 7.40 37.02 10.00
C LEU A 154 6.63 37.12 11.32
N LYS A 155 6.57 36.02 12.09
CA LYS A 155 5.91 36.01 13.40
C LYS A 155 6.59 36.97 14.40
N LYS A 156 7.92 37.04 14.38
CA LYS A 156 8.70 37.93 15.23
C LYS A 156 8.49 39.40 14.85
N MET A 157 8.48 39.70 13.55
CA MET A 157 8.20 41.02 13.00
C MET A 157 6.80 41.48 13.39
N GLU A 158 5.78 40.64 13.20
CA GLU A 158 4.39 40.98 13.55
C GLU A 158 4.23 41.26 15.05
N GLY A 159 4.90 40.48 15.92
CA GLY A 159 4.94 40.76 17.36
C GLY A 159 5.56 42.13 17.68
N ARG A 160 6.63 42.53 16.98
CA ARG A 160 7.27 43.84 17.15
C ARG A 160 6.41 44.98 16.57
N ARG A 161 5.69 44.73 15.48
CA ARG A 161 4.71 45.67 14.90
C ARG A 161 3.62 46.01 15.90
N LEU A 162 3.06 44.99 16.57
CA LEU A 162 2.04 45.15 17.60
C LEU A 162 2.57 45.90 18.85
N ASP A 163 3.81 45.63 19.29
CA ASP A 163 4.45 46.37 20.41
C ASP A 163 4.65 47.85 20.06
N PHE A 164 5.12 48.13 18.84
CA PHE A 164 5.27 49.50 18.34
C PHE A 164 3.92 50.23 18.26
N ASP A 165 2.91 49.61 17.65
CA ASP A 165 1.56 50.18 17.55
C ASP A 165 0.97 50.47 18.95
N TYR A 166 1.18 49.58 19.90
CA TYR A 166 0.76 49.76 21.29
C TYR A 166 1.46 50.94 21.99
N LYS A 167 2.79 51.03 21.90
CA LYS A 167 3.57 52.11 22.51
C LYS A 167 3.28 53.46 21.86
N LYS A 168 3.18 53.51 20.54
CA LYS A 168 2.78 54.69 19.77
C LYS A 168 1.40 55.22 20.23
N LYS A 169 0.45 54.32 20.49
CA LYS A 169 -0.89 54.67 21.00
C LYS A 169 -0.87 55.25 22.42
N ARG A 170 0.13 54.91 23.23
CA ARG A 170 0.30 55.38 24.61
C ARG A 170 1.30 56.54 24.75
N HIS A 171 1.75 57.12 23.64
CA HIS A 171 2.58 58.32 23.67
C HIS A 171 1.97 59.42 24.53
N GLY A 172 2.74 59.98 25.48
CA GLY A 172 2.25 60.98 26.44
C GLY A 172 1.40 60.43 27.60
N LYS A 173 1.17 59.11 27.67
CA LYS A 173 0.44 58.42 28.77
C LYS A 173 1.34 57.41 29.49
N GLY A 174 2.52 57.88 29.93
CA GLY A 174 3.49 57.08 30.68
C GLY A 174 4.47 56.25 29.83
N VAL A 175 4.44 56.39 28.50
CA VAL A 175 5.44 55.85 27.58
C VAL A 175 6.33 57.00 27.11
N LEU A 176 7.64 56.83 27.28
CA LEU A 176 8.66 57.80 26.84
C LEU A 176 8.83 57.72 25.32
N GLU A 177 9.16 58.85 24.70
CA GLU A 177 9.45 58.93 23.26
C GLU A 177 10.59 57.98 22.86
N GLU A 178 11.60 57.84 23.72
CA GLU A 178 12.71 56.92 23.54
C GLU A 178 12.27 55.44 23.51
N GLU A 179 11.24 55.05 24.26
CA GLU A 179 10.71 53.68 24.22
C GLU A 179 9.97 53.37 22.92
N ILE A 180 9.32 54.38 22.33
CA ILE A 180 8.67 54.27 21.02
C ILE A 180 9.73 54.18 19.92
N ARG A 181 10.79 55.00 20.01
CA ARG A 181 11.93 54.96 19.08
C ARG A 181 12.60 53.58 19.08
N GLN A 182 12.84 53.01 20.26
CA GLN A 182 13.42 51.66 20.39
C GLN A 182 12.49 50.55 19.87
N ALA A 183 11.16 50.72 20.01
CA ALA A 183 10.19 49.76 19.47
C ALA A 183 10.14 49.82 17.93
N LEU A 184 10.23 51.02 17.36
CA LEU A 184 10.33 51.23 15.92
C LEU A 184 11.60 50.60 15.35
N GLU A 185 12.76 50.90 15.93
CA GLU A 185 14.06 50.34 15.51
C GLU A 185 14.04 48.81 15.50
N LYS A 186 13.49 48.20 16.55
CA LYS A 186 13.29 46.74 16.59
C LYS A 186 12.34 46.24 15.50
N PHE A 187 11.23 46.94 15.25
CA PHE A 187 10.29 46.56 14.20
C PHE A 187 10.98 46.59 12.83
N ASP A 188 11.66 47.68 12.50
CA ASP A 188 12.36 47.87 11.23
C ASP A 188 13.44 46.80 11.02
N GLU A 189 14.28 46.53 12.03
CA GLU A 189 15.28 45.44 11.98
C GLU A 189 14.65 44.07 11.69
N SER A 190 13.50 43.76 12.28
CA SER A 190 12.83 42.47 12.02
C SER A 190 12.11 42.42 10.69
N LYS A 191 11.64 43.57 10.21
CA LYS A 191 11.09 43.69 8.87
C LYS A 191 12.18 43.43 7.82
N GLU A 192 13.32 44.10 7.93
CA GLU A 192 14.45 43.93 7.01
C GLU A 192 14.93 42.47 6.95
N VAL A 193 15.06 41.80 8.10
CA VAL A 193 15.45 40.38 8.14
C VAL A 193 14.39 39.50 7.48
N ALA A 194 13.10 39.71 7.75
CA ALA A 194 12.04 38.92 7.11
C ALA A 194 12.00 39.16 5.59
N GLU A 195 12.12 40.41 5.17
CA GLU A 195 12.11 40.84 3.78
C GLU A 195 13.28 40.24 3.00
N GLN A 196 14.49 40.33 3.55
CA GLN A 196 15.69 39.75 2.93
C GLN A 196 15.57 38.22 2.79
N SER A 197 15.08 37.53 3.82
CA SER A 197 14.90 36.07 3.76
C SER A 197 13.83 35.66 2.74
N MET A 198 12.72 36.39 2.65
CA MET A 198 11.70 36.15 1.62
C MET A 198 12.26 36.40 0.21
N PHE A 199 12.99 37.49 0.01
CA PHE A 199 13.61 37.82 -1.26
C PHE A 199 14.58 36.73 -1.72
N ASN A 200 15.48 36.28 -0.84
CA ASN A 200 16.46 35.24 -1.15
C ASN A 200 15.80 33.92 -1.58
N LEU A 201 14.71 33.53 -0.91
CA LEU A 201 13.95 32.32 -1.26
C LEU A 201 13.32 32.45 -2.66
N LEU A 202 12.73 33.61 -2.96
CA LEU A 202 12.01 33.84 -4.21
C LEU A 202 12.96 34.03 -5.41
N GLU A 203 14.15 34.60 -5.20
CA GLU A 203 15.17 34.70 -6.25
C GLU A 203 15.90 33.37 -6.51
N SER A 204 15.84 32.42 -5.57
CA SER A 204 16.43 31.09 -5.73
C SER A 204 15.47 30.07 -6.35
N ASP A 205 14.43 30.52 -7.08
CA ASP A 205 13.35 29.69 -7.66
C ASP A 205 13.85 28.61 -8.66
N ILE A 206 15.03 28.82 -9.21
CA ILE A 206 15.71 27.89 -10.12
C ILE A 206 16.00 26.53 -9.45
N GLU A 207 16.23 26.50 -8.14
CA GLU A 207 16.47 25.25 -7.41
C GLU A 207 15.21 24.37 -7.39
N GLN A 208 14.03 24.98 -7.22
CA GLN A 208 12.75 24.27 -7.25
C GLN A 208 12.41 23.76 -8.65
N VAL A 209 12.78 24.52 -9.70
CA VAL A 209 12.66 24.03 -11.09
C VAL A 209 13.58 22.84 -11.34
N SER A 210 14.81 22.88 -10.82
CA SER A 210 15.76 21.77 -10.90
C SER A 210 15.25 20.51 -10.20
N GLN A 211 14.63 20.66 -9.02
CA GLN A 211 13.99 19.56 -8.29
C GLN A 211 12.85 18.93 -9.11
N LEU A 212 11.98 19.75 -9.73
CA LEU A 212 10.95 19.24 -10.64
C LEU A 212 11.53 18.48 -11.83
N ALA A 213 12.63 18.96 -12.41
CA ALA A 213 13.32 18.25 -13.48
C ALA A 213 13.84 16.88 -13.01
N ALA A 214 14.33 16.76 -11.78
CA ALA A 214 14.77 15.48 -11.22
C ALA A 214 13.62 14.47 -11.10
N LEU A 215 12.42 14.90 -10.65
CA LEU A 215 11.23 14.05 -10.63
C LEU A 215 10.88 13.52 -12.02
N VAL A 216 10.84 14.41 -13.01
CA VAL A 216 10.50 14.04 -14.39
C VAL A 216 11.54 13.07 -14.96
N GLN A 217 12.83 13.34 -14.76
CA GLN A 217 13.90 12.49 -15.25
C GLN A 217 13.86 11.09 -14.64
N ALA A 218 13.58 10.99 -13.33
CA ALA A 218 13.42 9.71 -12.65
C ALA A 218 12.26 8.89 -13.23
N GLN A 219 11.13 9.53 -13.50
CA GLN A 219 9.96 8.88 -14.11
C GLN A 219 10.22 8.43 -15.55
N VAL A 220 10.90 9.26 -16.35
CA VAL A 220 11.28 8.91 -17.73
C VAL A 220 12.17 7.66 -17.73
N GLU A 221 13.18 7.62 -16.86
CA GLU A 221 14.09 6.48 -16.80
C GLU A 221 13.41 5.20 -16.32
N TYR A 222 12.54 5.30 -15.29
CA TYR A 222 11.70 4.20 -14.84
C TYR A 222 10.86 3.59 -15.98
N HIS A 223 10.11 4.44 -16.70
CA HIS A 223 9.26 3.95 -17.78
C HIS A 223 10.07 3.43 -18.97
N ARG A 224 11.23 4.01 -19.27
CA ARG A 224 12.13 3.53 -20.33
C ARG A 224 12.59 2.10 -20.05
N GLN A 225 13.11 1.85 -18.84
CA GLN A 225 13.56 0.52 -18.43
C GLN A 225 12.40 -0.48 -18.36
N ALA A 226 11.24 -0.07 -17.84
CA ALA A 226 10.07 -0.93 -17.77
C ALA A 226 9.60 -1.39 -19.17
N VAL A 227 9.61 -0.49 -20.15
CA VAL A 227 9.26 -0.81 -21.54
C VAL A 227 10.28 -1.81 -22.13
N GLU A 228 11.57 -1.64 -21.87
CA GLU A 228 12.62 -2.54 -22.34
C GLU A 228 12.41 -3.97 -21.81
N ILE A 229 12.14 -4.12 -20.52
CA ILE A 229 11.85 -5.41 -19.87
C ILE A 229 10.60 -6.06 -20.48
N LEU A 230 9.51 -5.28 -20.61
CA LEU A 230 8.24 -5.79 -21.15
C LEU A 230 8.34 -6.18 -22.63
N GLN A 231 9.13 -5.46 -23.43
CA GLN A 231 9.38 -5.81 -24.83
C GLN A 231 10.17 -7.12 -24.97
N GLN A 232 11.16 -7.32 -24.11
CA GLN A 232 11.91 -8.59 -24.06
C GLN A 232 11.00 -9.74 -23.66
N LEU A 233 10.16 -9.57 -22.62
CA LEU A 233 9.19 -10.58 -22.21
C LEU A 233 8.19 -10.90 -23.33
N SER A 234 7.61 -9.87 -23.97
CA SER A 234 6.67 -10.07 -25.07
C SER A 234 7.29 -10.90 -26.19
N SER A 235 8.55 -10.62 -26.54
CA SER A 235 9.28 -11.38 -27.57
C SER A 235 9.50 -12.84 -27.16
N LYS A 236 9.86 -13.10 -25.89
CA LYS A 236 10.00 -14.47 -25.33
C LYS A 236 8.67 -15.22 -25.38
N VAL A 237 7.57 -14.59 -24.95
CA VAL A 237 6.24 -15.20 -24.94
C VAL A 237 5.77 -15.52 -26.36
N ASP A 238 5.91 -14.60 -27.30
CA ASP A 238 5.55 -14.83 -28.71
C ASP A 238 6.35 -15.97 -29.33
N GLN A 239 7.64 -16.08 -28.99
CA GLN A 239 8.46 -17.20 -29.42
C GLN A 239 7.94 -18.53 -28.84
N ARG A 240 7.62 -18.58 -27.54
CA ARG A 240 7.03 -19.78 -26.92
C ARG A 240 5.70 -20.17 -27.55
N ILE A 241 4.85 -19.20 -27.90
CA ILE A 241 3.58 -19.46 -28.59
C ILE A 241 3.84 -20.14 -29.94
N ARG A 242 4.78 -19.62 -30.74
CA ARG A 242 5.15 -20.21 -32.03
C ARG A 242 5.68 -21.64 -31.85
N GLU A 243 6.62 -21.85 -30.93
CA GLU A 243 7.20 -23.17 -30.65
C GLU A 243 6.16 -24.19 -30.13
N ALA A 244 5.15 -23.72 -29.39
CA ALA A 244 4.07 -24.57 -28.91
C ALA A 244 3.07 -24.96 -30.02
N GLN A 245 2.83 -24.07 -31.00
CA GLN A 245 1.97 -24.34 -32.15
C GLN A 245 2.60 -25.37 -33.10
N ASP A 246 3.93 -25.38 -33.23
CA ASP A 246 4.65 -26.32 -34.09
C ASP A 246 4.79 -27.73 -33.47
N LYS A 247 4.48 -27.92 -32.17
CA LYS A 247 4.54 -29.22 -31.51
C LYS A 247 3.32 -30.09 -31.89
N PRO A 248 3.53 -31.34 -32.37
CA PRO A 248 2.42 -32.25 -32.64
C PRO A 248 1.64 -32.53 -31.36
N ARG A 249 0.30 -32.42 -31.40
CA ARG A 249 -0.57 -32.72 -30.26
C ARG A 249 -0.34 -34.16 -29.80
N LYS A 250 0.05 -34.33 -28.52
CA LYS A 250 0.04 -35.65 -27.89
C LYS A 250 -1.41 -36.14 -27.82
N GLU A 251 -1.72 -37.20 -28.55
CA GLU A 251 -3.00 -37.88 -28.44
C GLU A 251 -3.09 -38.56 -27.07
N TYR A 252 -4.19 -38.31 -26.36
CA TYR A 252 -4.41 -38.94 -25.07
C TYR A 252 -4.74 -40.42 -25.29
N VAL A 253 -3.80 -41.30 -24.93
CA VAL A 253 -4.04 -42.74 -24.86
C VAL A 253 -4.50 -43.07 -23.44
N PRO A 254 -5.78 -43.46 -23.23
CA PRO A 254 -6.26 -43.84 -21.92
C PRO A 254 -5.43 -45.01 -21.39
N LYS A 255 -4.95 -44.90 -20.14
CA LYS A 255 -4.32 -46.03 -19.49
C LYS A 255 -5.31 -47.20 -19.45
N PRO A 256 -4.88 -48.45 -19.72
CA PRO A 256 -5.75 -49.61 -19.60
C PRO A 256 -6.44 -49.61 -18.23
N ARG A 257 -7.76 -49.79 -18.22
CA ARG A 257 -8.52 -49.96 -16.97
C ARG A 257 -7.89 -51.12 -16.21
N MET A 258 -7.65 -50.93 -14.91
CA MET A 258 -7.19 -52.03 -14.05
C MET A 258 -8.21 -53.18 -14.14
N VAL A 259 -7.77 -54.31 -14.69
CA VAL A 259 -8.56 -55.53 -14.75
C VAL A 259 -8.23 -56.32 -13.50
N LEU A 260 -9.24 -56.62 -12.68
CA LEU A 260 -9.10 -57.52 -11.54
C LEU A 260 -9.08 -58.96 -12.06
N ASP A 261 -7.88 -59.54 -12.18
CA ASP A 261 -7.73 -60.97 -12.49
C ASP A 261 -8.07 -61.80 -11.25
N LEU A 262 -9.34 -62.19 -11.15
CA LEU A 262 -9.78 -63.23 -10.23
C LEU A 262 -9.41 -64.60 -10.84
N LEU A 263 -8.22 -65.09 -10.49
CA LEU A 263 -7.84 -66.49 -10.74
C LEU A 263 -8.91 -67.41 -10.11
N PRO A 264 -9.36 -68.47 -10.83
CA PRO A 264 -10.31 -69.43 -10.26
C PRO A 264 -9.66 -70.21 -9.10
N PRO A 265 -10.44 -70.67 -8.11
CA PRO A 265 -9.90 -71.40 -6.98
C PRO A 265 -9.37 -72.77 -7.46
N SER A 266 -8.05 -72.90 -7.55
CA SER A 266 -7.42 -74.21 -7.63
C SER A 266 -7.33 -74.79 -6.22
N ASP A 267 -8.13 -75.81 -5.99
CA ASP A 267 -8.01 -76.71 -4.85
C ASP A 267 -6.64 -77.42 -4.85
N SER A 268 -6.11 -77.59 -3.63
CA SER A 268 -5.11 -78.59 -3.20
C SER A 268 -3.65 -78.15 -3.00
N HIS A 269 -3.36 -77.99 -1.71
CA HIS A 269 -2.26 -78.62 -0.96
C HIS A 269 -0.83 -78.02 -0.91
N ASN A 270 -0.55 -77.46 0.29
CA ASN A 270 0.29 -78.04 1.37
C ASN A 270 1.79 -77.67 1.47
N GLY A 271 2.14 -77.11 2.64
CA GLY A 271 3.50 -77.01 3.23
C GLY A 271 4.15 -75.62 3.10
N GLY A 272 4.63 -74.94 4.13
CA GLY A 272 4.85 -75.27 5.54
C GLY A 272 5.31 -74.04 6.34
N LEU A 273 5.23 -74.18 7.66
CA LEU A 273 5.46 -73.22 8.74
C LEU A 273 6.85 -72.53 8.74
N ASN A 274 6.92 -71.28 9.24
CA ASN A 274 7.44 -71.01 10.59
C ASN A 274 7.24 -69.55 11.04
N THR A 275 6.69 -69.40 12.25
CA THR A 275 6.53 -68.18 13.05
C THR A 275 7.82 -67.86 13.81
N PRO A 276 7.98 -66.68 14.46
CA PRO A 276 7.48 -66.49 15.85
C PRO A 276 7.04 -65.01 16.08
N LYS A 277 6.39 -64.54 17.16
CA LYS A 277 5.94 -65.01 18.47
C LYS A 277 5.03 -63.89 18.98
N SER A 278 3.86 -64.22 19.53
CA SER A 278 3.12 -63.32 20.45
C SER A 278 3.78 -63.34 21.85
N PRO A 279 3.33 -62.51 22.81
CA PRO A 279 2.21 -62.94 23.66
C PRO A 279 1.19 -61.85 24.02
N GLY A 280 -0.08 -62.26 24.17
CA GLY A 280 -1.20 -61.49 24.74
C GLY A 280 -1.14 -61.40 26.28
N PRO A 281 -2.24 -61.39 27.07
CA PRO A 281 -3.62 -61.85 26.74
C PRO A 281 -4.82 -61.06 27.35
N ALA A 282 -6.04 -61.43 26.92
CA ALA A 282 -7.33 -61.52 27.67
C ALA A 282 -7.94 -60.24 28.30
N ARG A 283 -9.26 -60.02 28.46
CA ARG A 283 -10.54 -60.73 28.23
C ARG A 283 -11.66 -59.66 28.41
N SER A 284 -12.85 -59.94 27.85
CA SER A 284 -14.19 -59.28 27.84
C SER A 284 -14.71 -58.69 29.19
N PRO A 285 -15.90 -58.03 29.33
CA PRO A 285 -17.07 -57.89 28.44
C PRO A 285 -17.83 -56.51 28.45
N VAL A 286 -18.94 -56.41 27.70
CA VAL A 286 -19.93 -55.29 27.62
C VAL A 286 -20.72 -55.11 28.95
N PRO A 287 -21.29 -53.92 29.28
CA PRO A 287 -22.73 -53.67 28.98
C PRO A 287 -23.19 -52.19 28.74
N ALA A 288 -24.25 -52.09 27.94
CA ALA A 288 -25.34 -51.09 27.80
C ALA A 288 -25.36 -49.72 28.54
N ARG A 289 -25.66 -48.65 27.78
CA ARG A 289 -26.75 -47.66 28.06
C ARG A 289 -26.95 -46.65 26.90
N THR A 290 -28.19 -46.55 26.42
CA THR A 290 -28.77 -45.52 25.51
C THR A 290 -29.26 -44.29 26.31
N PRO A 291 -29.87 -43.22 25.72
CA PRO A 291 -29.95 -42.74 24.32
C PRO A 291 -29.55 -41.25 24.17
N GLY A 292 -29.25 -40.77 22.95
CA GLY A 292 -29.06 -39.32 22.73
C GLY A 292 -28.70 -38.91 21.30
N ARG A 293 -29.67 -39.07 20.38
CA ARG A 293 -29.81 -38.33 19.10
C ARG A 293 -28.52 -38.12 18.27
N ALA A 294 -28.16 -39.11 17.46
CA ALA A 294 -27.42 -38.84 16.23
C ALA A 294 -28.36 -38.14 15.23
N PRO A 295 -27.98 -37.02 14.59
CA PRO A 295 -28.54 -36.69 13.29
C PRO A 295 -28.00 -37.68 12.26
N ALA A 296 -28.84 -38.03 11.29
CA ALA A 296 -28.53 -38.92 10.18
C ALA A 296 -27.23 -38.50 9.43
N PRO A 297 -26.53 -39.43 8.77
CA PRO A 297 -25.40 -39.07 7.91
C PRO A 297 -25.94 -38.21 6.77
N MET A 298 -25.62 -36.91 6.78
CA MET A 298 -25.95 -36.03 5.66
C MET A 298 -24.85 -36.23 4.61
N ASP A 299 -25.15 -36.97 3.54
CA ASP A 299 -24.34 -37.05 2.32
C ASP A 299 -24.31 -35.72 1.53
N GLN A 300 -24.74 -34.61 2.14
CA GLN A 300 -24.82 -33.30 1.51
C GLN A 300 -23.59 -32.46 1.87
N PRO A 301 -22.95 -31.81 0.88
CA PRO A 301 -21.84 -30.90 1.13
C PRO A 301 -22.22 -29.85 2.18
N CYS A 302 -21.42 -29.77 3.24
CA CYS A 302 -21.66 -28.86 4.35
C CYS A 302 -20.38 -28.52 5.10
N CYS A 303 -20.42 -27.39 5.77
CA CYS A 303 -19.36 -26.93 6.64
C CYS A 303 -19.95 -26.46 7.97
N ARG A 304 -19.10 -26.37 8.99
CA ARG A 304 -19.42 -25.80 10.29
C ARG A 304 -18.70 -24.48 10.47
N ALA A 305 -19.42 -23.44 10.91
CA ALA A 305 -18.83 -22.15 11.25
C ALA A 305 -17.87 -22.28 12.45
N LEU A 306 -16.66 -21.76 12.29
CA LEU A 306 -15.64 -21.68 13.34
C LEU A 306 -15.70 -20.35 14.10
N TYR A 307 -16.28 -19.31 13.49
CA TYR A 307 -16.42 -17.97 14.05
C TYR A 307 -17.75 -17.35 13.60
N ASP A 308 -18.23 -16.35 14.33
CA ASP A 308 -19.32 -15.48 13.88
C ASP A 308 -18.88 -14.69 12.62
N PHE A 309 -19.76 -14.54 11.65
CA PHE A 309 -19.54 -13.74 10.45
C PHE A 309 -20.73 -12.80 10.24
N GLU A 310 -20.47 -11.49 10.30
CA GLU A 310 -21.44 -10.43 10.03
C GLU A 310 -21.23 -9.91 8.59
N PRO A 311 -22.25 -9.95 7.72
CA PRO A 311 -22.12 -9.54 6.33
C PRO A 311 -21.99 -8.01 6.23
N GLU A 312 -21.00 -7.54 5.47
CA GLU A 312 -20.75 -6.12 5.20
C GLU A 312 -21.28 -5.69 3.82
N ASN A 313 -21.40 -6.63 2.88
CA ASN A 313 -21.82 -6.38 1.50
C ASN A 313 -23.12 -7.12 1.13
N GLU A 314 -23.86 -6.59 0.15
CA GLU A 314 -25.02 -7.28 -0.41
C GLU A 314 -24.60 -8.59 -1.09
N GLY A 315 -25.18 -9.71 -0.65
CA GLY A 315 -24.89 -11.06 -1.15
C GLY A 315 -24.05 -11.94 -0.22
N GLU A 316 -23.51 -11.39 0.88
CA GLU A 316 -22.80 -12.15 1.90
C GLU A 316 -23.78 -12.87 2.85
N LEU A 317 -23.40 -14.08 3.30
CA LEU A 317 -24.23 -14.89 4.19
C LEU A 317 -23.73 -14.80 5.65
N GLY A 318 -24.49 -14.12 6.51
CA GLY A 318 -24.19 -14.06 7.95
C GLY A 318 -24.53 -15.35 8.71
N PHE A 319 -23.68 -15.74 9.66
CA PHE A 319 -23.86 -16.92 10.51
C PHE A 319 -23.13 -16.79 11.86
N LYS A 320 -23.41 -17.70 12.80
CA LYS A 320 -22.76 -17.75 14.12
C LYS A 320 -21.83 -18.96 14.25
N GLU A 321 -20.84 -18.86 15.13
CA GLU A 321 -19.96 -19.96 15.49
C GLU A 321 -20.77 -21.20 15.88
N GLY A 322 -20.44 -22.34 15.27
CA GLY A 322 -21.11 -23.62 15.47
C GLY A 322 -22.27 -23.90 14.50
N ASP A 323 -22.70 -22.93 13.70
CA ASP A 323 -23.75 -23.13 12.69
C ASP A 323 -23.31 -24.13 11.60
N THR A 324 -24.23 -25.00 11.16
CA THR A 324 -24.01 -25.88 10.01
C THR A 324 -24.59 -25.24 8.76
N ILE A 325 -23.72 -24.95 7.79
CA ILE A 325 -24.06 -24.31 6.52
C ILE A 325 -24.01 -25.37 5.41
N THR A 326 -25.03 -25.45 4.58
CA THR A 326 -25.02 -26.29 3.38
C THR A 326 -24.17 -25.62 2.31
N LEU A 327 -23.14 -26.30 1.82
CA LEU A 327 -22.30 -25.79 0.74
C LEU A 327 -23.00 -26.03 -0.60
N THR A 328 -23.07 -24.99 -1.44
CA THR A 328 -23.69 -25.07 -2.76
C THR A 328 -22.67 -24.91 -3.89
N ASN A 329 -21.66 -24.06 -3.70
CA ASN A 329 -20.62 -23.82 -4.71
C ASN A 329 -19.33 -23.26 -4.09
N GLN A 330 -18.21 -23.37 -4.80
CA GLN A 330 -16.98 -22.64 -4.51
C GLN A 330 -16.81 -21.54 -5.54
N ILE A 331 -16.75 -20.29 -5.09
CA ILE A 331 -16.64 -19.14 -5.99
C ILE A 331 -15.19 -18.98 -6.47
N ASP A 332 -14.25 -19.07 -5.52
CA ASP A 332 -12.81 -19.00 -5.75
C ASP A 332 -12.03 -19.66 -4.59
N ASP A 333 -10.72 -19.42 -4.51
CA ASP A 333 -9.83 -19.97 -3.47
C ASP A 333 -10.07 -19.38 -2.07
N ASN A 334 -10.91 -18.35 -1.95
CA ASN A 334 -11.15 -17.61 -0.71
C ASN A 334 -12.61 -17.60 -0.27
N TRP A 335 -13.56 -17.91 -1.16
CA TRP A 335 -15.00 -17.80 -0.90
C TRP A 335 -15.80 -19.07 -1.26
N TYR A 336 -16.63 -19.52 -0.31
CA TYR A 336 -17.70 -20.48 -0.55
C TYR A 336 -19.05 -19.78 -0.71
N GLU A 337 -19.94 -20.39 -1.48
CA GLU A 337 -21.37 -20.08 -1.48
C GLU A 337 -22.11 -21.21 -0.74
N GLY A 338 -23.06 -20.82 0.10
CA GLY A 338 -23.87 -21.78 0.83
C GLY A 338 -25.23 -21.25 1.24
N MET A 339 -25.95 -22.06 2.00
CA MET A 339 -27.29 -21.76 2.47
C MET A 339 -27.45 -22.15 3.94
N ILE A 340 -28.04 -21.26 4.73
CA ILE A 340 -28.47 -21.54 6.11
C ILE A 340 -29.82 -20.88 6.36
N ASN A 341 -30.75 -21.59 7.00
CA ASN A 341 -32.10 -21.10 7.31
C ASN A 341 -32.87 -20.51 6.11
N GLY A 342 -32.61 -21.00 4.88
CA GLY A 342 -33.23 -20.53 3.65
C GLY A 342 -32.65 -19.23 3.07
N GLN A 343 -31.58 -18.70 3.66
CA GLN A 343 -30.80 -17.58 3.13
C GLN A 343 -29.55 -18.11 2.44
N SER A 344 -29.24 -17.57 1.27
CA SER A 344 -28.06 -17.92 0.48
C SER A 344 -27.16 -16.71 0.32
N GLY A 345 -25.86 -16.99 0.26
CA GLY A 345 -24.83 -15.98 0.03
C GLY A 345 -23.44 -16.57 0.12
N PHE A 346 -22.44 -15.70 -0.08
CA PHE A 346 -21.03 -16.08 -0.04
C PHE A 346 -20.39 -15.75 1.31
N PHE A 347 -19.41 -16.54 1.70
CA PHE A 347 -18.64 -16.37 2.94
C PHE A 347 -17.20 -16.88 2.84
N PRO A 348 -16.27 -16.37 3.67
CA PRO A 348 -14.86 -16.74 3.59
C PRO A 348 -14.60 -18.19 4.02
N ILE A 349 -13.76 -18.90 3.26
CA ILE A 349 -13.40 -20.31 3.55
C ILE A 349 -12.75 -20.46 4.92
N ASN A 350 -11.92 -19.48 5.34
CA ASN A 350 -11.19 -19.54 6.61
C ASN A 350 -12.08 -19.40 7.87
N TYR A 351 -13.38 -19.11 7.69
CA TYR A 351 -14.34 -19.00 8.79
C TYR A 351 -15.10 -20.31 9.04
N VAL A 352 -14.84 -21.36 8.25
CA VAL A 352 -15.59 -22.61 8.32
C VAL A 352 -14.68 -23.84 8.28
N GLU A 353 -15.13 -24.92 8.89
CA GLU A 353 -14.55 -26.26 8.80
C GLU A 353 -15.40 -27.12 7.87
N ILE A 354 -14.82 -27.63 6.79
CA ILE A 354 -15.52 -28.48 5.83
C ILE A 354 -15.80 -29.84 6.49
N LEU A 355 -17.08 -30.22 6.59
CA LEU A 355 -17.49 -31.52 7.10
C LEU A 355 -17.68 -32.51 5.96
N VAL A 356 -18.33 -32.05 4.88
CA VAL A 356 -18.54 -32.81 3.65
C VAL A 356 -18.17 -31.87 2.48
N PRO A 357 -17.14 -32.18 1.69
CA PRO A 357 -16.71 -31.32 0.60
C PRO A 357 -17.72 -31.30 -0.55
N LEU A 358 -17.67 -30.26 -1.39
CA LEU A 358 -18.40 -30.21 -2.65
C LEU A 358 -17.90 -31.34 -3.59
N PRO A 359 -18.79 -32.01 -4.33
CA PRO A 359 -18.38 -32.97 -5.35
C PRO A 359 -17.62 -32.24 -6.48
N HIS A 360 -16.50 -32.82 -6.91
CA HIS A 360 -15.62 -32.28 -7.95
C HIS A 360 -16.26 -32.21 -9.34
#